data_AF-A0A0A1U9C5-F1
#
_entry.id   AF-A0A0A1U9C5-F1
#
_cell.length_a   1.000
_cell.length_b   1.000
_cell.length_c   1.000
_cell.angle_alpha   90.00
_cell.angle_beta   90.00
_cell.angle_gamma   90.00
#
_symmetry.space_group_name_H-M   'P 1'
#
loop_
_entity.id
_entity.type
_entity.pdbx_description
1 polymer ?
#
loop_
_entity_poly.entity_id
_entity_poly.type
_entity_poly.pdbx_seq_one_letter_code
_entity_poly.pdbx_strand_id
1 'polypeptide(L)'
;MILHFFLITFVFSFKDQPTRRPIEPGSSVSEKLLLLMMVTQQQGDQWTRMLHIINARMNRFPQVANPSFQGLLEKVHEEQESLLKSLDFIIDKKLLTKTGLYQLCESIRESMARAEEKTGHWALLEETYEMMTKVVYAKGLKGNYRTSLLHQLVLPRSYFEKLFNFLTKVREEPMYSRDQEIKNAQDTVERYLSAIERESIRWGQDFNVIEDAAEFDLYKFSLDKLREKGDRRAIRRRNTIPKDDEEQPQGGASGWGSV
;
A
#
# COMPACT_ATOMS: atom_id res chain seq x y z
N MET A 1 -36.84 19.35 43.76
CA MET A 1 -37.83 18.95 42.74
C MET A 1 -38.35 20.24 42.13
N ILE A 2 -38.17 20.54 40.84
CA ILE A 2 -38.83 19.88 39.70
C ILE A 2 -37.92 19.99 38.46
N LEU A 3 -37.69 18.86 37.79
CA LEU A 3 -37.03 18.72 36.49
C LEU A 3 -37.79 19.49 35.40
N HIS A 4 -37.07 20.15 34.49
CA HIS A 4 -37.59 20.47 33.16
C HIS A 4 -37.11 19.39 32.19
N PHE A 5 -38.05 18.52 31.78
CA PHE A 5 -37.90 17.59 30.68
C PHE A 5 -38.31 18.31 29.39
N PHE A 6 -37.36 18.56 28.49
CA PHE A 6 -37.67 18.80 27.09
C PHE A 6 -37.58 17.47 26.35
N LEU A 7 -38.74 16.96 25.92
CA LEU A 7 -38.85 15.81 25.05
C LEU A 7 -38.78 16.32 23.60
N ILE A 8 -37.60 16.21 22.97
CA ILE A 8 -37.49 16.40 21.52
C ILE A 8 -37.54 15.02 20.88
N THR A 9 -38.71 14.67 20.35
CA THR A 9 -38.88 13.54 19.42
C THR A 9 -38.22 13.89 18.09
N PHE A 10 -36.97 13.42 17.89
CA PHE A 10 -36.37 13.31 16.57
C PHE A 10 -36.88 12.03 15.91
N VAL A 11 -37.86 12.17 15.02
CA VAL A 11 -38.25 11.10 14.10
C VAL A 11 -37.23 11.10 12.95
N PHE A 12 -36.27 10.18 13.01
CA PHE A 12 -35.45 9.85 11.85
C PHE A 12 -36.31 9.09 10.83
N SER A 13 -36.74 9.79 9.79
CA SER A 13 -37.23 9.15 8.56
C SER A 13 -36.02 8.73 7.72
N PHE A 14 -35.53 7.52 7.94
CA PHE A 14 -34.59 6.88 7.02
C PHE A 14 -35.35 6.44 5.77
N LYS A 15 -35.36 7.30 4.75
CA LYS A 15 -35.50 6.84 3.36
C LYS A 15 -34.13 6.38 2.89
N ASP A 16 -33.87 5.08 3.06
CA ASP A 16 -32.80 4.38 2.37
C ASP A 16 -33.06 4.42 0.86
N GLN A 17 -32.47 5.38 0.17
CA GLN A 17 -32.17 5.24 -1.24
C GLN A 17 -30.66 5.01 -1.37
N PRO A 18 -30.20 3.93 -2.04
CA PRO A 18 -28.82 3.84 -2.42
C PRO A 18 -28.57 4.95 -3.45
N THR A 19 -28.01 6.07 -2.99
CA THR A 19 -27.44 7.06 -3.88
C THR A 19 -26.37 6.31 -4.69
N ARG A 20 -26.69 6.00 -5.95
CA ARG A 20 -25.70 5.58 -6.93
C ARG A 20 -24.70 6.72 -7.00
N ARG A 21 -23.63 6.64 -6.23
CA ARG A 21 -22.51 7.57 -6.35
C ARG A 21 -22.10 7.52 -7.82
N PRO A 22 -22.01 8.66 -8.52
CA PRO A 22 -21.56 8.66 -9.90
C PRO A 22 -20.24 7.90 -9.98
N ILE A 23 -20.15 6.96 -10.93
CA ILE A 23 -18.91 6.22 -11.18
C ILE A 23 -17.90 7.26 -11.62
N GLU A 24 -16.91 7.54 -10.77
CA GLU A 24 -15.85 8.49 -11.07
C GLU A 24 -15.11 8.01 -12.34
N PRO A 25 -14.81 8.91 -13.30
CA PRO A 25 -14.01 8.54 -14.46
C PRO A 25 -12.65 8.00 -14.00
N GLY A 26 -12.25 6.86 -14.54
CA GLY A 26 -10.98 6.21 -14.22
C GLY A 26 -10.42 5.40 -15.38
N SER A 27 -9.12 5.14 -15.35
CA SER A 27 -8.46 4.27 -16.34
C SER A 27 -8.49 2.82 -15.87
N SER A 28 -8.81 1.89 -16.76
CA SER A 28 -8.76 0.45 -16.46
C SER A 28 -7.32 0.01 -16.19
N VAL A 29 -7.11 -0.78 -15.14
CA VAL A 29 -5.78 -1.29 -14.79
C VAL A 29 -5.35 -2.38 -15.78
N SER A 30 -4.19 -2.20 -16.44
CA SER A 30 -3.58 -3.24 -17.28
C SER A 30 -3.10 -4.44 -16.45
N GLU A 31 -2.98 -5.63 -17.05
CA GLU A 31 -2.52 -6.83 -16.32
C GLU A 31 -1.11 -6.67 -15.74
N LYS A 32 -0.21 -6.01 -16.47
CA LYS A 32 1.15 -5.73 -15.97
C LYS A 32 1.12 -4.82 -14.75
N LEU A 33 0.28 -3.79 -14.76
CA LEU A 33 0.11 -2.89 -13.61
C LEU A 33 -0.58 -3.59 -12.44
N LEU A 34 -1.58 -4.43 -12.70
CA LEU A 34 -2.24 -5.25 -11.67
C LEU A 34 -1.23 -6.19 -10.98
N LEU A 35 -0.39 -6.88 -11.76
CA LEU A 35 0.66 -7.73 -11.21
C LEU A 35 1.61 -6.92 -10.32
N LEU A 36 2.08 -5.76 -10.80
CA LEU A 36 2.97 -4.89 -10.03
C LEU A 36 2.32 -4.48 -8.70
N MET A 37 1.07 -4.00 -8.71
CA MET A 37 0.35 -3.62 -7.48
C MET A 37 0.19 -4.79 -6.52
N MET A 38 -0.20 -5.98 -7.01
CA MET A 38 -0.37 -7.17 -6.17
C MET A 38 0.95 -7.63 -5.55
N VAL A 39 2.06 -7.56 -6.29
CA VAL A 39 3.39 -7.88 -5.75
C VAL A 39 3.81 -6.85 -4.73
N THR A 40 3.65 -5.55 -5.01
CA THR A 40 3.92 -4.48 -4.05
C THR A 40 3.13 -4.69 -2.76
N GLN A 41 1.85 -5.03 -2.85
CA GLN A 41 1.01 -5.31 -1.68
C GLN A 41 1.54 -6.51 -0.88
N GLN A 42 1.78 -7.65 -1.52
CA GLN A 42 2.28 -8.85 -0.84
C GLN A 42 3.64 -8.64 -0.15
N GLN A 43 4.51 -7.84 -0.75
CA GLN A 43 5.81 -7.49 -0.20
C GLN A 43 5.71 -6.48 0.95
N GLY A 44 4.80 -5.51 0.85
CA GLY A 44 4.46 -4.64 1.97
C GLY A 44 3.92 -5.43 3.16
N ASP A 45 3.00 -6.38 2.92
CA ASP A 45 2.47 -7.29 3.96
C ASP A 45 3.58 -8.16 4.59
N GLN A 46 4.62 -8.50 3.82
CA GLN A 46 5.76 -9.25 4.32
C GLN A 46 6.65 -8.38 5.21
N TRP A 47 6.87 -7.13 4.81
CA TRP A 47 7.62 -6.19 5.61
C TRP A 47 6.90 -5.85 6.93
N THR A 48 5.58 -5.62 6.92
CA THR A 48 4.81 -5.39 8.16
C THR A 48 4.93 -6.56 9.14
N ARG A 49 4.85 -7.80 8.64
CA ARG A 49 5.14 -9.00 9.45
C ARG A 49 6.55 -9.00 10.01
N MET A 50 7.54 -8.56 9.22
CA MET A 50 8.92 -8.46 9.67
C MET A 50 9.09 -7.43 10.80
N LEU A 51 8.44 -6.27 10.72
CA LEU A 51 8.44 -5.26 11.80
C LEU A 51 7.95 -5.86 13.13
N HIS A 52 6.87 -6.64 13.10
CA HIS A 52 6.38 -7.36 14.29
C HIS A 52 7.37 -8.40 14.81
N ILE A 53 8.02 -9.15 13.92
CA ILE A 53 9.03 -10.14 14.30
C ILE A 53 10.22 -9.46 14.97
N ILE A 54 10.67 -8.31 14.46
CA ILE A 54 11.75 -7.52 15.06
C ILE A 54 11.33 -7.09 16.47
N ASN A 55 10.14 -6.50 16.63
CA ASN A 55 9.65 -6.04 17.93
C ASN A 55 9.55 -7.19 18.95
N ALA A 56 8.96 -8.33 18.55
CA ALA A 56 8.88 -9.53 19.38
C ALA A 56 10.25 -10.08 19.79
N ARG A 57 11.23 -10.04 18.88
CA ARG A 57 12.61 -10.45 19.19
C ARG A 57 13.29 -9.48 20.14
N MET A 58 13.12 -8.17 19.97
CA MET A 58 13.66 -7.17 20.90
C MET A 58 13.12 -7.35 22.31
N ASN A 59 11.82 -7.63 22.46
CA ASN A 59 11.20 -7.92 23.76
C ASN A 59 11.77 -9.19 24.44
N ARG A 60 12.18 -10.18 23.65
CA ARG A 60 12.77 -11.42 24.17
C ARG A 60 14.21 -11.23 24.68
N PHE A 61 14.91 -10.18 24.24
CA PHE A 61 16.33 -9.96 24.53
C PHE A 61 16.53 -8.60 25.21
N PRO A 62 16.52 -8.53 26.56
CA PRO A 62 16.62 -7.29 27.31
C PRO A 62 17.80 -6.39 26.94
N GLN A 63 18.92 -6.99 26.52
CA GLN A 63 20.13 -6.29 26.10
C GLN A 63 19.98 -5.47 24.81
N VAL A 64 19.00 -5.79 23.96
CA VAL A 64 18.68 -5.02 22.74
C VAL A 64 17.35 -4.27 22.85
N ALA A 65 16.51 -4.58 23.84
CA ALA A 65 15.23 -3.89 24.08
C ALA A 65 15.41 -2.36 24.08
N ASN A 66 14.60 -1.67 23.29
CA ASN A 66 14.63 -0.22 23.11
C ASN A 66 13.18 0.28 22.89
N PRO A 67 12.47 0.71 23.96
CA PRO A 67 11.08 1.12 23.86
C PRO A 67 10.82 2.21 22.82
N SER A 68 11.74 3.17 22.66
CA SER A 68 11.61 4.24 21.67
C SER A 68 11.63 3.68 20.25
N PHE A 69 12.62 2.83 19.94
CA PHE A 69 12.71 2.17 18.64
C PHE A 69 11.53 1.24 18.37
N GLN A 70 11.02 0.57 19.40
CA GLN A 70 9.85 -0.30 19.29
C GLN A 70 8.58 0.50 18.98
N GLY A 71 8.39 1.65 19.62
CA GLY A 71 7.31 2.59 19.27
C GLY A 71 7.44 3.13 17.84
N LEU A 72 8.67 3.32 17.35
CA LEU A 72 8.91 3.67 15.94
C LEU A 72 8.52 2.55 14.98
N LEU A 73 8.83 1.29 15.29
CA LEU A 73 8.41 0.13 14.48
C LEU A 73 6.88 0.02 14.42
N GLU A 74 6.19 0.29 15.54
CA GLU A 74 4.72 0.30 15.60
C GLU A 74 4.12 1.44 14.77
N LYS A 75 4.68 2.64 14.87
CA LYS A 75 4.27 3.77 14.03
C LYS A 75 4.45 3.49 12.53
N VAL A 76 5.62 2.98 12.13
CA VAL A 76 5.88 2.60 10.73
C VAL A 76 4.95 1.50 10.26
N HIS A 77 4.63 0.54 11.14
CA HIS A 77 3.66 -0.49 10.84
C HIS A 77 2.27 0.09 10.51
N GLU A 78 1.76 1.02 11.33
CA GLU A 78 0.48 1.70 11.09
C GLU A 78 0.47 2.52 9.80
N GLU A 79 1.54 3.30 9.56
CA GLU A 79 1.72 4.09 8.33
C GLU A 79 1.70 3.17 7.09
N GLN A 80 2.41 2.04 7.17
CA GLN A 80 2.52 1.07 6.09
C GLN A 80 1.20 0.31 5.86
N GLU A 81 0.45 -0.03 6.92
CA GLU A 81 -0.91 -0.59 6.75
C GLU A 81 -1.85 0.39 6.04
N SER A 82 -1.79 1.68 6.37
CA SER A 82 -2.62 2.71 5.72
C SER A 82 -2.35 2.76 4.22
N LEU A 83 -1.07 2.79 3.83
CA LEU A 83 -0.64 2.74 2.43
C LEU A 83 -1.16 1.48 1.73
N LEU A 84 -1.03 0.30 2.36
CA LEU A 84 -1.49 -0.97 1.77
C LEU A 84 -3.00 -1.03 1.61
N LYS A 85 -3.78 -0.45 2.53
CA LYS A 85 -5.24 -0.32 2.42
C LYS A 85 -5.62 0.55 1.21
N SER A 86 -4.93 1.67 1.00
CA SER A 86 -5.13 2.53 -0.18
C SER A 86 -4.80 1.80 -1.49
N LEU A 87 -3.74 1.00 -1.50
CA LEU A 87 -3.37 0.18 -2.66
C LEU A 87 -4.40 -0.94 -2.91
N ASP A 88 -4.86 -1.62 -1.86
CA ASP A 88 -5.87 -2.68 -1.93
C ASP A 88 -7.17 -2.18 -2.57
N PHE A 89 -7.61 -0.97 -2.19
CA PHE A 89 -8.78 -0.34 -2.78
C PHE A 89 -8.67 -0.24 -4.32
N ILE A 90 -7.51 0.19 -4.84
CA ILE A 90 -7.26 0.31 -6.28
C ILE A 90 -7.26 -1.09 -6.94
N ILE A 91 -6.61 -2.07 -6.31
CA ILE A 91 -6.55 -3.46 -6.78
C ILE A 91 -7.95 -4.07 -6.89
N ASP A 92 -8.77 -3.88 -5.86
CA ASP A 92 -10.11 -4.45 -5.77
C ASP A 92 -11.08 -3.84 -6.79
N LYS A 93 -10.97 -2.54 -7.01
CA LYS A 93 -11.76 -1.81 -8.01
C LYS A 93 -11.25 -2.05 -9.43
N LYS A 94 -9.97 -2.42 -9.60
CA LYS A 94 -9.28 -2.59 -10.89
C LYS A 94 -9.38 -1.35 -11.77
N LEU A 95 -9.45 -0.20 -11.11
CA LEU A 95 -9.70 1.09 -11.73
C LEU A 95 -8.80 2.10 -11.05
N LEU A 96 -8.03 2.82 -11.85
CA LEU A 96 -7.32 4.01 -11.41
C LEU A 96 -8.34 5.15 -11.38
N THR A 97 -8.87 5.46 -10.20
CA THR A 97 -9.68 6.67 -9.97
C THR A 97 -8.79 7.76 -9.38
N LYS A 98 -9.09 9.04 -9.63
CA LYS A 98 -8.32 10.13 -8.99
C LYS A 98 -8.43 10.06 -7.47
N THR A 99 -9.62 9.82 -6.93
CA THR A 99 -9.81 9.67 -5.48
C THR A 99 -8.89 8.61 -4.88
N GLY A 100 -8.91 7.38 -5.42
CA GLY A 100 -8.07 6.29 -4.91
C GLY A 100 -6.57 6.56 -5.07
N LEU A 101 -6.15 7.13 -6.20
CA LEU A 101 -4.74 7.48 -6.43
C LEU A 101 -4.27 8.59 -5.49
N TYR A 102 -5.10 9.60 -5.23
CA TYR A 102 -4.75 10.72 -4.37
C TYR A 102 -4.65 10.28 -2.91
N GLN A 103 -5.56 9.42 -2.44
CA GLN A 103 -5.45 8.80 -1.12
C GLN A 103 -4.14 8.04 -0.95
N LEU A 104 -3.75 7.24 -1.96
CA LEU A 104 -2.47 6.54 -1.95
C LEU A 104 -1.28 7.52 -1.94
N CYS A 105 -1.33 8.56 -2.78
CA CYS A 105 -0.28 9.58 -2.85
C CYS A 105 -0.13 10.35 -1.53
N GLU A 106 -1.23 10.67 -0.87
CA GLU A 106 -1.26 11.30 0.45
C GLU A 106 -0.63 10.38 1.50
N SER A 107 -1.04 9.10 1.58
CA SER A 107 -0.44 8.13 2.50
C SER A 107 1.07 7.99 2.28
N ILE A 108 1.54 8.02 1.03
CA ILE A 108 2.97 8.01 0.71
C ILE A 108 3.67 9.26 1.23
N ARG A 109 3.08 10.45 1.03
CA ARG A 109 3.68 11.70 1.53
C ARG A 109 3.70 11.74 3.05
N GLU A 110 2.63 11.36 3.72
CA GLU A 110 2.57 11.35 5.19
C GLU A 110 3.53 10.34 5.82
N SER A 111 3.76 9.19 5.17
CA SER A 111 4.66 8.16 5.69
C SER A 111 6.12 8.40 5.35
N MET A 112 6.45 8.97 4.18
CA MET A 112 7.82 9.02 3.64
C MET A 112 8.34 10.43 3.33
N ALA A 113 7.57 11.50 3.54
CA ALA A 113 8.10 12.85 3.35
C ALA A 113 9.16 13.16 4.41
N ARG A 114 10.20 13.88 3.98
CA ARG A 114 11.17 14.48 4.89
C ARG A 114 10.63 15.84 5.33
N ALA A 115 9.73 15.85 6.31
CA ALA A 115 9.18 17.07 6.91
C ALA A 115 10.07 17.55 8.08
N GLU A 116 9.83 18.77 8.58
CA GLU A 116 10.51 19.33 9.77
C GLU A 116 10.29 18.43 11.01
N GLU A 117 9.12 17.80 11.09
CA GLU A 117 8.86 16.63 11.93
C GLU A 117 9.18 15.36 11.14
N LYS A 118 10.13 14.55 11.62
CA LYS A 118 10.50 13.30 10.94
C LYS A 118 9.31 12.34 10.94
N THR A 119 8.91 11.90 9.74
CA THR A 119 7.92 10.81 9.57
C THR A 119 8.45 9.50 10.13
N GLY A 120 7.57 8.53 10.41
CA GLY A 120 7.97 7.26 11.01
C GLY A 120 9.07 6.56 10.21
N HIS A 121 8.94 6.54 8.88
CA HIS A 121 9.90 5.89 7.98
C HIS A 121 11.29 6.54 7.98
N TRP A 122 11.37 7.88 8.08
CA TRP A 122 12.66 8.59 8.16
C TRP A 122 13.30 8.41 9.53
N ALA A 123 12.52 8.50 10.60
CA ALA A 123 13.02 8.25 11.94
C ALA A 123 13.52 6.81 12.09
N LEU A 124 12.80 5.82 11.54
CA LEU A 124 13.25 4.43 11.50
C LEU A 124 14.58 4.29 10.74
N LEU A 125 14.69 4.89 9.55
CA LEU A 125 15.92 4.85 8.74
C LEU A 125 17.13 5.37 9.53
N GLU A 126 16.97 6.50 10.22
CA GLU A 126 18.07 7.13 10.98
C GLU A 126 18.43 6.35 12.25
N GLU A 127 17.45 5.82 12.98
CA GLU A 127 17.71 5.08 14.23
C GLU A 127 18.16 3.63 14.00
N THR A 128 17.92 3.08 12.80
CA THR A 128 18.28 1.69 12.48
C THR A 128 19.79 1.44 12.66
N TYR A 129 20.64 2.41 12.33
CA TYR A 129 22.09 2.27 12.51
C TYR A 129 22.49 2.05 13.98
N GLU A 130 21.93 2.86 14.89
CA GLU A 130 22.19 2.73 16.33
C GLU A 130 21.65 1.39 16.84
N MET A 131 20.50 0.98 16.33
CA MET A 131 19.88 -0.27 16.70
C MET A 131 20.71 -1.48 16.24
N MET A 132 21.22 -1.47 15.00
CA MET A 132 22.16 -2.46 14.47
C MET A 132 23.45 -2.51 15.32
N THR A 133 24.01 -1.35 15.66
CA THR A 133 25.19 -1.23 16.52
C THR A 133 24.95 -1.93 17.87
N LYS A 134 23.83 -1.65 18.53
CA LYS A 134 23.47 -2.28 19.81
C LYS A 134 23.29 -3.80 19.66
N VAL A 135 22.72 -4.29 18.55
CA VAL A 135 22.60 -5.73 18.26
C VAL A 135 23.97 -6.41 18.10
N VAL A 136 24.92 -5.75 17.43
CA VAL A 136 26.30 -6.27 17.28
C VAL A 136 26.99 -6.43 18.63
N TYR A 137 26.92 -5.42 19.48
CA TYR A 137 27.62 -5.40 20.78
C TYR A 137 26.83 -6.03 21.94
N ALA A 138 25.60 -6.51 21.69
CA ALA A 138 24.76 -7.16 22.67
C ALA A 138 25.41 -8.44 23.23
N LYS A 139 25.82 -8.38 24.51
CA LYS A 139 26.30 -9.55 25.26
C LYS A 139 25.19 -10.61 25.35
N GLY A 140 25.51 -11.86 25.05
CA GLY A 140 24.58 -12.99 25.15
C GLY A 140 23.72 -13.27 23.92
N LEU A 141 23.68 -12.39 22.91
CA LEU A 141 23.01 -12.68 21.63
C LEU A 141 23.96 -13.48 20.73
N LYS A 142 23.74 -14.80 20.60
CA LYS A 142 24.65 -15.70 19.87
C LYS A 142 24.35 -15.77 18.37
N GLY A 143 25.44 -15.81 17.57
CA GLY A 143 25.52 -16.20 16.16
C GLY A 143 24.26 -15.96 15.33
N ASN A 144 23.54 -17.03 15.02
CA ASN A 144 22.39 -17.02 14.11
C ASN A 144 21.29 -16.01 14.50
N TYR A 145 21.04 -15.80 15.79
CA TYR A 145 20.02 -14.83 16.23
C TYR A 145 20.47 -13.39 15.97
N ARG A 146 21.76 -13.09 16.21
CA ARG A 146 22.33 -11.77 15.92
C ARG A 146 22.27 -11.49 14.43
N THR A 147 22.80 -12.41 13.62
CA THR A 147 22.81 -12.28 12.16
C THR A 147 21.38 -12.11 11.63
N SER A 148 20.44 -12.95 12.06
CA SER A 148 19.05 -12.85 11.60
C SER A 148 18.40 -11.52 12.00
N LEU A 149 18.63 -11.01 13.21
CA LEU A 149 18.08 -9.71 13.62
C LEU A 149 18.69 -8.55 12.84
N LEU A 150 20.00 -8.59 12.54
CA LEU A 150 20.66 -7.57 11.71
C LEU A 150 20.09 -7.56 10.29
N HIS A 151 19.92 -8.73 9.66
CA HIS A 151 19.30 -8.81 8.33
C HIS A 151 17.85 -8.32 8.33
N GLN A 152 17.08 -8.60 9.39
CA GLN A 152 15.71 -8.12 9.49
C GLN A 152 15.60 -6.61 9.70
N LEU A 153 16.62 -5.97 10.29
CA LEU A 153 16.67 -4.52 10.45
C LEU A 153 16.99 -3.80 9.13
N VAL A 154 17.46 -4.51 8.10
CA VAL A 154 17.70 -3.90 6.78
C VAL A 154 16.36 -3.50 6.16
N LEU A 155 16.25 -2.23 5.73
CA LEU A 155 15.06 -1.73 5.05
C LEU A 155 14.90 -2.36 3.65
N PRO A 156 13.68 -2.74 3.25
CA PRO A 156 13.45 -3.46 2.00
C PRO A 156 13.41 -2.50 0.79
N ARG A 157 14.58 -2.07 0.30
CA ARG A 157 14.73 -1.18 -0.86
C ARG A 157 13.95 -1.69 -2.08
N SER A 158 14.03 -2.99 -2.35
CA SER A 158 13.38 -3.64 -3.49
C SER A 158 11.85 -3.49 -3.45
N TYR A 159 11.23 -3.39 -2.27
CA TYR A 159 9.80 -3.11 -2.12
C TYR A 159 9.47 -1.67 -2.52
N PHE A 160 10.21 -0.68 -2.00
CA PHE A 160 10.00 0.73 -2.33
C PHE A 160 10.27 1.05 -3.80
N GLU A 161 11.20 0.35 -4.44
CA GLU A 161 11.44 0.45 -5.89
C GLU A 161 10.20 0.07 -6.71
N LYS A 162 9.41 -0.92 -6.25
CA LYS A 162 8.18 -1.30 -6.93
C LYS A 162 7.07 -0.28 -6.72
N LEU A 163 7.00 0.32 -5.53
CA LEU A 163 6.10 1.44 -5.28
C LEU A 163 6.43 2.63 -6.19
N PHE A 164 7.72 2.95 -6.35
CA PHE A 164 8.19 3.96 -7.29
C PHE A 164 7.84 3.58 -8.74
N ASN A 165 8.12 2.35 -9.17
CA ASN A 165 7.80 1.88 -10.52
C ASN A 165 6.29 1.93 -10.78
N PHE A 166 5.45 1.62 -9.79
CA PHE A 166 4.00 1.75 -9.89
C PHE A 166 3.60 3.19 -10.20
N LEU A 167 4.09 4.17 -9.44
CA LEU A 167 3.80 5.59 -9.69
C LEU A 167 4.32 6.05 -11.05
N THR A 168 5.50 5.58 -11.47
CA THR A 168 6.05 5.82 -12.82
C THR A 168 5.10 5.33 -13.90
N LYS A 169 4.59 4.09 -13.77
CA LYS A 169 3.62 3.52 -14.73
C LYS A 169 2.28 4.25 -14.73
N VAL A 170 1.78 4.67 -13.57
CA VAL A 170 0.56 5.49 -13.50
C VAL A 170 0.76 6.81 -14.26
N ARG A 171 1.93 7.45 -14.18
CA ARG A 171 2.21 8.69 -14.92
C ARG A 171 2.44 8.50 -16.42
N GLU A 172 2.73 7.29 -16.88
CA GLU A 172 2.75 6.98 -18.33
C GLU A 172 1.33 7.00 -18.93
N GLU A 173 0.28 6.86 -18.12
CA GLU A 173 -1.10 6.94 -18.58
C GLU A 173 -1.46 8.39 -18.99
N PRO A 174 -2.08 8.62 -20.16
CA PRO A 174 -2.40 9.95 -20.66
C PRO A 174 -3.18 10.82 -19.67
N MET A 175 -4.10 10.20 -18.92
CA MET A 175 -4.95 10.86 -17.91
C MET A 175 -4.16 11.47 -16.73
N TYR A 176 -2.98 10.93 -16.41
CA TYR A 176 -2.22 11.26 -15.20
C TYR A 176 -0.83 11.84 -15.49
N SER A 177 -0.40 11.89 -16.76
CA SER A 177 0.93 12.33 -17.17
C SER A 177 1.39 13.68 -16.60
N ARG A 178 0.44 14.62 -16.44
CA ARG A 178 0.68 15.98 -15.90
C ARG A 178 0.18 16.17 -14.48
N ASP A 179 -0.19 15.10 -13.79
CA ASP A 179 -0.75 15.18 -12.44
C ASP A 179 0.35 15.46 -11.40
N GLN A 180 0.24 16.61 -10.73
CA GLN A 180 1.27 17.08 -9.80
C GLN A 180 1.25 16.31 -8.48
N GLU A 181 0.10 15.83 -8.01
CA GLU A 181 0.02 15.05 -6.77
C GLU A 181 0.76 13.73 -6.92
N ILE A 182 0.56 13.05 -8.06
CA ILE A 182 1.24 11.78 -8.38
C ILE A 182 2.74 12.02 -8.55
N LYS A 183 3.14 13.12 -9.21
CA LYS A 183 4.55 13.50 -9.31
C LYS A 183 5.18 13.75 -7.93
N ASN A 184 4.50 14.50 -7.05
CA ASN A 184 5.01 14.80 -5.71
C ASN A 184 5.19 13.55 -4.84
N ALA A 185 4.27 12.59 -4.94
CA ALA A 185 4.41 11.29 -4.28
C ALA A 185 5.59 10.50 -4.87
N GLN A 186 5.73 10.46 -6.20
CA GLN A 186 6.85 9.81 -6.86
C GLN A 186 8.21 10.40 -6.42
N ASP A 187 8.34 11.74 -6.42
CA ASP A 187 9.54 12.45 -5.98
C ASP A 187 9.84 12.22 -4.48
N THR A 188 8.80 11.95 -3.67
CA THR A 188 8.95 11.58 -2.25
C THR A 188 9.55 10.18 -2.11
N VAL A 189 9.02 9.20 -2.85
CA VAL A 189 9.56 7.82 -2.83
C VAL A 189 10.98 7.79 -3.37
N GLU A 190 11.29 8.52 -4.45
CA GLU A 190 12.63 8.61 -5.02
C GLU A 190 13.67 9.13 -4.02
N ARG A 191 13.32 10.20 -3.29
CA ARG A 191 14.18 10.77 -2.25
C ARG A 191 14.41 9.79 -1.10
N TYR A 192 13.37 9.07 -0.70
CA TYR A 192 13.48 8.04 0.34
C TYR A 192 14.33 6.86 -0.13
N LEU A 193 14.14 6.37 -1.36
CA LEU A 193 14.96 5.32 -1.98
C LEU A 193 16.45 5.69 -2.03
N SER A 194 16.74 6.93 -2.41
CA SER A 194 18.11 7.44 -2.44
C SER A 194 18.76 7.45 -1.05
N ALA A 195 17.96 7.66 0.00
CA ALA A 195 18.44 7.60 1.38
C ALA A 195 18.65 6.16 1.87
N ILE A 196 17.70 5.27 1.56
CA ILE A 196 17.86 3.82 1.83
C ILE A 196 19.11 3.30 1.16
N GLU A 197 19.39 3.66 -0.09
CA GLU A 197 20.58 3.20 -0.81
C GLU A 197 21.88 3.62 -0.11
N ARG A 198 21.99 4.89 0.29
CA ARG A 198 23.15 5.39 1.04
C ARG A 198 23.34 4.65 2.35
N GLU A 199 22.28 4.49 3.13
CA GLU A 199 22.35 3.79 4.42
C GLU A 199 22.61 2.29 4.23
N SER A 200 22.06 1.65 3.19
CA SER A 200 22.29 0.23 2.89
C SER A 200 23.76 -0.05 2.57
N ILE A 201 24.42 0.84 1.81
CA ILE A 201 25.87 0.74 1.53
C ILE A 201 26.64 0.83 2.85
N ARG A 202 26.31 1.80 3.70
CA ARG A 202 26.96 1.99 5.01
C ARG A 202 26.75 0.77 5.92
N TRP A 203 25.52 0.28 6.05
CA TRP A 203 25.21 -0.90 6.87
C TRP A 203 25.90 -2.16 6.34
N GLY A 204 26.02 -2.31 5.02
CA GLY A 204 26.78 -3.40 4.41
C GLY A 204 28.26 -3.36 4.78
N GLN A 205 28.87 -2.18 4.81
CA GLN A 205 30.27 -2.00 5.20
C GLN A 205 30.47 -2.25 6.70
N ASP A 206 29.60 -1.70 7.54
CA ASP A 206 29.80 -1.67 9.00
C ASP A 206 29.30 -2.95 9.70
N PHE A 207 28.28 -3.60 9.16
CA PHE A 207 27.62 -4.75 9.79
C PHE A 207 27.59 -6.01 8.93
N ASN A 208 28.10 -5.96 7.69
CA ASN A 208 28.09 -7.07 6.73
C ASN A 208 26.67 -7.63 6.50
N VAL A 209 25.69 -6.73 6.34
CA VAL A 209 24.31 -7.06 6.00
C VAL A 209 23.88 -6.39 4.71
N ILE A 210 23.10 -7.13 3.92
CA ILE A 210 22.46 -6.64 2.71
C ILE A 210 21.00 -7.08 2.72
N GLU A 211 20.17 -6.39 1.95
CA GLU A 211 18.80 -6.81 1.69
C GLU A 211 18.82 -8.19 1.02
N ASP A 212 17.99 -9.12 1.49
CA ASP A 212 17.69 -10.34 0.74
C ASP A 212 16.69 -10.01 -0.39
N ALA A 213 17.20 -9.45 -1.48
CA ALA A 213 16.37 -9.05 -2.62
C ALA A 213 15.56 -10.21 -3.23
N ALA A 214 15.98 -11.47 -3.01
CA ALA A 214 15.24 -12.63 -3.48
C ALA A 214 13.88 -12.77 -2.75
N GLU A 215 13.78 -12.32 -1.51
CA GLU A 215 12.53 -12.21 -0.75
C GLU A 215 11.53 -11.27 -1.46
N PHE A 216 12.05 -10.32 -2.23
CA PHE A 216 11.30 -9.26 -2.90
C PHE A 216 11.34 -9.34 -4.44
N ASP A 217 11.67 -10.48 -5.04
CA ASP A 217 11.79 -10.58 -6.51
C ASP A 217 10.43 -10.70 -7.23
N LEU A 218 10.17 -9.82 -8.21
CA LEU A 218 8.94 -9.77 -9.00
C LEU A 218 8.80 -10.97 -9.95
N TYR A 219 9.91 -11.57 -10.44
CA TYR A 219 9.87 -12.69 -11.39
C TYR A 219 9.30 -13.98 -10.79
N LYS A 220 9.21 -14.07 -9.47
CA LYS A 220 8.59 -15.20 -8.77
C LYS A 220 7.05 -15.18 -8.86
N PHE A 221 6.47 -14.07 -9.32
CA PHE A 221 5.03 -13.85 -9.34
C PHE A 221 4.47 -13.95 -10.77
N SER A 222 3.25 -14.50 -10.86
CA SER A 222 2.49 -14.56 -12.11
C SER A 222 1.01 -14.45 -11.78
N LEU A 223 0.28 -13.64 -12.54
CA LEU A 223 -1.18 -13.53 -12.39
C LEU A 223 -1.86 -14.87 -12.65
N ASP A 224 -1.34 -15.69 -13.56
CA ASP A 224 -1.91 -17.01 -13.86
C ASP A 224 -1.78 -17.95 -12.66
N LYS A 225 -0.59 -17.98 -12.02
CA LYS A 225 -0.40 -18.72 -10.77
C LYS A 225 -1.31 -18.21 -9.65
N LEU A 226 -1.56 -16.90 -9.57
CA LEU A 226 -2.48 -16.33 -8.57
C LEU A 226 -3.94 -16.70 -8.87
N ARG A 227 -4.34 -16.73 -10.14
CA ARG A 227 -5.68 -17.17 -10.59
C ARG A 227 -5.90 -18.65 -10.32
N GLU A 228 -4.92 -19.51 -10.61
CA GLU A 228 -4.95 -20.94 -10.32
C GLU A 228 -5.13 -21.21 -8.81
N LYS A 229 -4.50 -20.38 -7.97
CA LYS A 229 -4.67 -20.41 -6.51
C LYS A 229 -5.99 -19.81 -6.01
N GLY A 230 -6.85 -19.32 -6.91
CA GLY A 230 -8.15 -18.74 -6.57
C GLY A 230 -8.08 -17.34 -5.94
N ASP A 231 -6.97 -16.60 -6.11
CA ASP A 231 -6.88 -15.22 -5.61
C ASP A 231 -7.85 -14.30 -6.37
N ARG A 232 -8.90 -13.87 -5.67
CA ARG A 232 -9.99 -13.05 -6.25
C ARG A 232 -9.50 -11.74 -6.83
N ARG A 233 -8.39 -11.18 -6.32
CA ARG A 233 -7.77 -9.95 -6.84
C ARG A 233 -7.21 -10.16 -8.24
N ALA A 234 -6.75 -11.36 -8.59
CA ALA A 234 -6.18 -11.67 -9.91
C ALA A 234 -7.23 -12.01 -10.99
N ILE A 235 -8.46 -12.36 -10.59
CA ILE A 235 -9.55 -12.77 -11.50
C ILE A 235 -10.21 -11.53 -12.11
N ARG A 236 -10.13 -11.32 -13.43
CA ARG A 236 -10.82 -10.20 -14.10
C ARG A 236 -12.31 -10.21 -13.70
N ARG A 237 -12.83 -9.07 -13.23
CA ARG A 237 -14.29 -8.90 -13.16
C ARG A 237 -14.77 -9.01 -14.61
N ARG A 238 -15.60 -10.00 -14.94
CA ARG A 238 -16.48 -9.85 -16.10
C ARG A 238 -17.33 -8.64 -15.78
N ASN A 239 -17.00 -7.48 -16.35
CA ASN A 239 -17.88 -6.33 -16.19
C ASN A 239 -19.23 -6.74 -16.80
N THR A 240 -20.23 -6.84 -15.93
CA THR A 240 -21.63 -6.54 -16.25
C THR A 240 -21.66 -5.09 -16.74
N ILE A 241 -21.29 -4.89 -17.99
CA ILE A 241 -21.99 -3.91 -18.82
C ILE A 241 -23.35 -4.57 -19.02
N PRO A 242 -24.47 -4.00 -18.50
CA PRO A 242 -25.76 -4.37 -19.04
C PRO A 242 -25.65 -4.12 -20.54
N LYS A 243 -25.83 -5.17 -21.36
CA LYS A 243 -26.24 -4.96 -22.74
C LYS A 243 -27.58 -4.23 -22.62
N ASP A 244 -27.56 -2.90 -22.62
CA ASP A 244 -28.77 -2.14 -22.83
C ASP A 244 -29.18 -2.40 -24.28
N ASP A 245 -30.19 -3.26 -24.36
CA ASP A 245 -31.15 -3.47 -25.43
C ASP A 245 -30.60 -3.67 -26.84
N GLU A 246 -30.44 -4.97 -27.16
CA GLU A 246 -30.71 -5.47 -28.51
C GLU A 246 -32.03 -4.84 -28.99
N GLU A 247 -31.93 -4.14 -30.11
CA GLU A 247 -33.01 -3.57 -30.89
C GLU A 247 -34.27 -4.43 -30.77
N GLN A 248 -35.34 -3.86 -30.19
CA GLN A 248 -36.66 -4.42 -30.41
C GLN A 248 -36.90 -4.45 -31.92
N PRO A 249 -37.15 -5.62 -32.54
CA PRO A 249 -37.70 -5.63 -33.87
C PRO A 249 -39.14 -5.14 -33.73
N GLN A 250 -39.41 -3.89 -34.09
CA GLN A 250 -40.76 -3.45 -34.43
C GLN A 250 -41.15 -4.11 -35.76
N GLY A 251 -41.49 -5.39 -35.67
CA GLY A 251 -42.24 -6.11 -36.68
C GLY A 251 -43.71 -6.13 -36.28
N GLY A 252 -44.54 -5.43 -37.05
CA GLY A 252 -45.83 -5.99 -37.45
C GLY A 252 -47.11 -5.29 -37.00
N ALA A 253 -47.70 -4.59 -37.99
CA ALA A 253 -49.09 -4.69 -38.41
C ALA A 253 -50.18 -3.87 -37.68
N SER A 254 -50.74 -2.90 -38.42
CA SER A 254 -52.18 -2.89 -38.71
C SER A 254 -52.45 -2.16 -40.05
N GLY A 255 -53.24 -2.84 -40.90
CA GLY A 255 -53.79 -2.28 -42.14
C GLY A 255 -55.04 -1.43 -41.88
N TRP A 256 -55.92 -1.37 -42.90
CA TRP A 256 -57.14 -0.55 -43.06
C TRP A 256 -56.82 0.89 -43.52
N GLY A 257 -56.93 1.30 -44.79
CA GLY A 257 -57.91 1.01 -45.84
C GLY A 257 -59.01 2.07 -45.81
N SER A 258 -59.08 2.96 -46.82
CA SER A 258 -60.31 3.52 -47.42
C SER A 258 -60.06 4.67 -48.41
N VAL A 259 -60.56 4.44 -49.64
CA VAL A 259 -61.04 5.33 -50.72
C VAL A 259 -60.05 6.31 -51.37
#